data_AF-A0A2V8IJR2-F1
#
_entry.id   AF-A0A2V8IJR2-F1
#
_cell.length_a   1.000
_cell.length_b   1.000
_cell.length_c   1.000
_cell.angle_alpha   90.00
_cell.angle_beta   90.00
_cell.angle_gamma   90.00
#
_symmetry.space_group_name_H-M   'P 1'
#
loop_
_entity.id
_entity.type
_entity.pdbx_description
1 polymer ?
#
loop_
_entity_poly.entity_id
_entity_poly.type
_entity_poly.pdbx_seq_one_letter_code
_entity_poly.pdbx_strand_id
1 'polypeptide(L)'
;MFVEHLLYANAFKGPAVVVRNWEVHFADMLDTAFDDEYSGADWPQANVLRFRTSSFDRALAPDVIVLANHRRDPLAFVTVKSADLFLVFDLAAGSTIQLLAPPQARLTDLSWVKVEGQWTSGKRLPATGVNFVLPKQPGGQFKYVADIFDERTQIREVQQGAKVYH
;
A
#
# COMPACT_ATOMS: atom_id res chain seq x y z
N MET A 1 -27.58 -9.51 11.65
CA MET A 1 -27.06 -8.13 11.78
C MET A 1 -25.64 -8.19 11.23
N PHE A 2 -25.39 -7.55 10.09
CA PHE A 2 -24.04 -7.46 9.53
C PHE A 2 -23.31 -6.34 10.28
N VAL A 3 -22.15 -6.64 10.84
CA VAL A 3 -21.29 -5.64 11.47
C VAL A 3 -20.25 -5.25 10.44
N GLU A 4 -20.14 -3.96 10.15
CA GLU A 4 -19.15 -3.39 9.25
C GLU A 4 -18.19 -2.53 10.08
N HIS A 5 -16.90 -2.69 9.83
CA HIS A 5 -15.85 -1.88 10.44
C HIS A 5 -15.32 -0.90 9.39
N LEU A 6 -15.75 0.35 9.51
CA LEU A 6 -15.36 1.43 8.62
C LEU A 6 -14.43 2.40 9.34
N LEU A 7 -13.28 2.67 8.75
CA LEU A 7 -12.39 3.74 9.19
C LEU A 7 -12.24 4.79 8.10
N TYR A 8 -12.62 6.01 8.43
CA TYR A 8 -12.43 7.18 7.59
C TYR A 8 -11.32 8.07 8.14
N ALA A 9 -10.48 8.59 7.26
CA ALA A 9 -9.42 9.53 7.60
C ALA A 9 -9.70 10.92 7.01
N ASN A 10 -9.32 11.93 7.78
CA ASN A 10 -9.10 13.28 7.29
C ASN A 10 -7.61 13.57 7.41
N ALA A 11 -7.00 14.14 6.38
CA ALA A 11 -5.61 14.56 6.42
C ALA A 11 -5.49 16.05 6.19
N PHE A 12 -4.56 16.66 6.91
CA PHE A 12 -4.37 18.10 6.96
C PHE A 12 -2.91 18.45 6.73
N LYS A 13 -2.65 19.52 5.97
CA LYS A 13 -1.34 20.14 5.82
C LYS A 13 -1.40 21.55 6.40
N GLY A 14 -0.94 21.69 7.64
CA GLY A 14 -1.24 22.88 8.44
C GLY A 14 -2.76 23.05 8.61
N PRO A 15 -3.36 24.20 8.28
CA PRO A 15 -4.80 24.41 8.38
C PRO A 15 -5.59 23.84 7.19
N ALA A 16 -4.93 23.45 6.09
CA ALA A 16 -5.60 23.02 4.87
C ALA A 16 -5.98 21.52 4.93
N VAL A 17 -7.23 21.20 4.62
CA VAL A 17 -7.67 19.81 4.44
C VAL A 17 -7.19 19.33 3.07
N VAL A 18 -6.33 18.30 3.04
CA VAL A 18 -5.84 17.68 1.80
C VAL A 18 -6.62 16.41 1.44
N VAL A 19 -7.18 15.73 2.46
CA VAL A 19 -8.05 14.56 2.29
C VAL A 19 -9.21 14.69 3.25
N ARG A 20 -10.43 14.47 2.76
CA ARG A 20 -11.65 14.56 3.56
C ARG A 20 -12.44 13.27 3.49
N ASN A 21 -12.78 12.71 4.64
CA ASN A 21 -13.62 11.54 4.80
C ASN A 21 -13.24 10.38 3.86
N TRP A 22 -11.95 10.06 3.80
CA TRP A 22 -11.45 9.01 2.93
C TRP A 22 -11.49 7.67 3.65
N GLU A 23 -12.14 6.67 3.05
CA GLU A 23 -12.17 5.31 3.59
C GLU A 23 -10.78 4.70 3.51
N VAL A 24 -10.12 4.57 4.65
CA VAL A 24 -8.79 3.95 4.75
C VAL A 24 -8.89 2.46 5.05
N HIS A 25 -9.98 2.01 5.67
CA HIS A 25 -10.21 0.59 5.95
C HIS A 25 -11.71 0.27 5.95
N PHE A 26 -12.00 -0.90 5.43
CA PHE A 26 -13.30 -1.55 5.40
C PHE A 26 -13.02 -3.01 5.73
N ALA A 27 -13.75 -3.54 6.70
CA ALA A 27 -13.79 -4.95 7.06
C ALA A 27 -15.24 -5.34 7.30
N ASP A 28 -15.67 -6.46 6.72
CA ASP A 28 -16.97 -7.05 7.05
C ASP A 28 -16.87 -7.95 8.30
N MET A 29 -17.96 -8.61 8.66
CA MET A 29 -18.03 -9.44 9.87
C MET A 29 -17.07 -10.65 9.89
N LEU A 30 -16.50 -11.04 8.75
CA LEU A 30 -15.51 -12.11 8.64
C LEU A 30 -14.07 -11.59 8.63
N ASP A 31 -13.90 -10.29 8.42
CA ASP A 31 -12.62 -9.62 8.41
C ASP A 31 -12.20 -9.17 9.81
N THR A 32 -10.90 -8.96 9.98
CA THR A 32 -10.35 -8.48 11.25
C THR A 32 -10.61 -6.98 11.38
N ALA A 33 -11.07 -6.54 12.55
CA ALA A 33 -11.25 -5.11 12.82
C ALA A 33 -9.92 -4.36 12.75
N PHE A 34 -9.96 -3.06 12.44
CA PHE A 34 -8.75 -2.26 12.24
C PHE A 34 -7.73 -2.35 13.39
N ASP A 35 -8.18 -2.24 14.64
CA ASP A 35 -7.30 -2.25 15.81
C ASP A 35 -6.72 -3.65 16.11
N ASP A 36 -7.37 -4.70 15.63
CA ASP A 36 -6.88 -6.08 15.72
C ASP A 36 -5.89 -6.38 14.58
N GLU A 37 -6.13 -5.83 13.39
CA GLU A 37 -5.26 -5.98 12.22
C GLU A 37 -3.96 -5.19 12.40
N TYR A 38 -4.05 -3.93 12.86
CA TYR A 38 -2.92 -3.01 12.95
C TYR A 38 -2.55 -2.66 14.40
N SER A 39 -1.33 -3.03 14.80
CA SER A 39 -0.82 -2.88 16.18
C SER A 39 -0.20 -1.52 16.50
N GLY A 40 -0.16 -0.60 15.54
CA GLY A 40 0.34 0.76 15.75
C GLY A 40 0.84 1.41 14.48
N ALA A 41 1.19 2.70 14.60
CA ALA A 41 1.59 3.53 13.48
C ALA A 41 3.00 4.10 13.62
N ASP A 42 3.68 4.30 12.50
CA ASP A 42 4.95 5.03 12.41
C ASP A 42 5.07 5.82 11.09
N TRP A 43 6.03 6.75 11.06
CA TRP A 43 6.35 7.57 9.89
C TRP A 43 7.70 7.12 9.31
N PRO A 44 7.75 6.06 8.48
CA PRO A 44 9.01 5.59 7.91
C PRO A 44 9.66 6.62 6.97
N GLN A 45 8.88 7.56 6.43
CA GLN A 45 9.34 8.68 5.61
C GLN A 45 8.49 9.91 5.94
N ALA A 46 8.99 11.10 5.58
CA ALA A 46 8.35 12.38 5.92
C ALA A 46 6.90 12.51 5.43
N ASN A 47 6.54 11.83 4.33
CA ASN A 47 5.23 11.87 3.72
C ASN A 47 4.52 10.50 3.69
N VAL A 48 4.97 9.54 4.49
CA VAL A 48 4.39 8.19 4.55
C VAL A 48 4.05 7.86 5.98
N LEU A 49 2.76 7.72 6.28
CA LEU A 49 2.25 7.12 7.51
C LEU A 49 2.00 5.64 7.24
N ARG A 50 2.50 4.78 8.13
CA ARG A 50 2.31 3.33 8.04
C ARG A 50 1.60 2.83 9.28
N PHE A 51 0.57 2.01 9.09
CA PHE A 51 -0.06 1.19 10.12
C PHE A 51 0.43 -0.24 9.95
N ARG A 52 1.03 -0.78 11.02
CA ARG A 52 1.76 -2.05 10.99
C ARG A 52 0.86 -3.20 11.36
N THR A 53 0.86 -4.26 10.57
CA THR A 53 0.18 -5.49 10.95
C THR A 53 0.69 -6.03 12.29
N SER A 54 -0.21 -6.62 13.06
CA SER A 54 0.10 -7.33 14.31
C SER A 54 0.84 -8.65 14.09
N SER A 55 0.81 -9.22 12.89
CA SER A 55 1.09 -10.65 12.67
C SER A 55 2.42 -10.99 11.98
N PHE A 56 3.49 -10.20 12.18
CA PHE A 56 4.73 -10.39 11.42
C PHE A 56 6.05 -10.48 12.20
N ASP A 57 6.88 -11.45 11.80
CA ASP A 57 8.24 -11.68 12.28
C ASP A 57 9.26 -10.77 11.56
N ARG A 58 9.68 -9.74 12.29
CA ARG A 58 10.57 -8.66 11.80
C ARG A 58 12.00 -9.11 11.48
N ALA A 59 12.37 -10.37 11.75
CA ALA A 59 13.69 -10.89 11.39
C ALA A 59 13.83 -11.19 9.88
N LEU A 60 12.73 -11.24 9.13
CA LEU A 60 12.78 -11.44 7.68
C LEU A 60 13.07 -10.15 6.92
N ALA A 61 13.76 -10.29 5.78
CA ALA A 61 13.97 -9.19 4.84
C ALA A 61 12.62 -8.66 4.33
N PRO A 62 12.38 -7.33 4.32
CA PRO A 62 11.10 -6.77 3.90
C PRO A 62 10.84 -6.96 2.41
N ASP A 63 9.58 -7.13 2.00
CA ASP A 63 9.17 -6.92 0.61
C ASP A 63 9.27 -5.43 0.26
N VAL A 64 9.39 -5.13 -1.03
CA VAL A 64 9.47 -3.74 -1.53
C VAL A 64 8.27 -3.45 -2.42
N ILE A 65 7.51 -2.41 -2.11
CA ILE A 65 6.48 -1.88 -2.99
C ILE A 65 6.97 -0.55 -3.56
N VAL A 66 7.07 -0.47 -4.88
CA VAL A 66 7.43 0.76 -5.59
C VAL A 66 6.15 1.41 -6.09
N LEU A 67 5.92 2.66 -5.68
CA LEU A 67 4.88 3.51 -6.25
C LEU A 67 5.52 4.49 -7.22
N ALA A 68 5.10 4.46 -8.49
CA ALA A 68 5.58 5.38 -9.51
C ALA A 68 4.40 6.18 -10.06
N ASN A 69 4.44 7.51 -9.90
CA ASN A 69 3.47 8.41 -10.52
C ASN A 69 4.01 8.87 -11.89
N HIS A 70 3.49 8.30 -12.97
CA HIS A 70 3.93 8.63 -14.33
C HIS A 70 3.23 9.88 -14.91
N ARG A 71 2.29 10.48 -14.18
CA ARG A 71 1.58 11.67 -14.62
C ARG A 71 2.36 12.95 -14.35
N ARG A 72 1.91 14.02 -14.99
CA ARG A 72 2.32 15.40 -14.74
C ARG A 72 1.61 16.05 -13.55
N ASP A 73 0.56 15.40 -13.04
CA ASP A 73 -0.19 15.87 -11.87
C ASP A 73 0.22 15.11 -10.61
N PRO A 74 0.41 15.80 -9.47
CA PRO A 74 0.67 15.15 -8.20
C PRO A 74 -0.58 14.48 -7.62
N LEU A 75 -0.38 13.44 -6.83
CA LEU A 75 -1.42 12.86 -5.97
C LEU A 75 -1.38 13.59 -4.63
N ALA A 76 -2.52 14.09 -4.17
CA ALA A 76 -2.65 14.60 -2.81
C ALA A 76 -2.46 13.46 -1.81
N PHE A 77 -2.94 12.27 -2.16
CA PHE A 77 -2.97 11.12 -1.28
C PHE A 77 -3.05 9.81 -2.04
N VAL A 78 -2.37 8.78 -1.53
CA VAL A 78 -2.44 7.40 -2.00
C VAL A 78 -2.50 6.47 -0.80
N THR A 79 -3.49 5.59 -0.78
CA THR A 79 -3.50 4.41 0.09
C THR A 79 -2.88 3.24 -0.65
N VAL A 80 -1.91 2.59 -0.01
CA VAL A 80 -1.40 1.28 -0.44
C VAL A 80 -1.70 0.29 0.67
N LYS A 81 -2.43 -0.75 0.34
CA LYS A 81 -2.71 -1.86 1.25
C LYS A 81 -1.94 -3.09 0.78
N SER A 82 -1.25 -3.70 1.71
CA SER A 82 -0.64 -5.02 1.63
C SER A 82 -0.82 -5.67 3.01
N ALA A 83 0.16 -6.45 3.49
CA ALA A 83 0.20 -6.81 4.91
C ALA A 83 0.17 -5.56 5.82
N ASP A 84 0.86 -4.48 5.45
CA ASP A 84 0.75 -3.19 6.13
C ASP A 84 -0.18 -2.24 5.35
N LEU A 85 -0.73 -1.24 6.04
CA LEU A 85 -1.46 -0.13 5.43
C LEU A 85 -0.56 1.10 5.37
N PHE A 86 -0.33 1.63 4.18
CA PHE A 86 0.46 2.84 3.95
C PHE A 86 -0.44 3.96 3.43
N LEU A 87 -0.31 5.13 4.05
CA LEU A 87 -0.88 6.38 3.60
C LEU A 87 0.26 7.29 3.12
N VAL A 88 0.30 7.55 1.82
CA VAL A 88 1.32 8.37 1.16
C VAL A 88 0.70 9.71 0.81
N PHE A 89 1.30 10.78 1.31
CA PHE A 89 0.86 12.16 1.07
C PHE A 89 1.74 12.83 0.02
N ASP A 90 1.15 13.72 -0.78
CA ASP A 90 1.88 14.57 -1.73
C ASP A 90 2.84 13.79 -2.65
N LEU A 91 2.38 12.70 -3.28
CA LEU A 91 3.20 11.95 -4.22
C LEU A 91 3.38 12.77 -5.52
N ALA A 92 4.56 13.35 -5.66
CA ALA A 92 4.88 14.29 -6.73
C ALA A 92 4.70 13.69 -8.14
N ALA A 93 4.41 14.55 -9.10
CA ALA A 93 4.38 14.19 -10.53
C ALA A 93 5.74 13.64 -10.99
N GLY A 94 5.72 12.59 -11.80
CA GLY A 94 6.93 11.93 -12.30
C GLY A 94 7.80 11.25 -11.24
N SER A 95 7.34 11.19 -9.98
CA SER A 95 8.15 10.68 -8.87
C SER A 95 7.98 9.19 -8.65
N THR A 96 8.96 8.60 -7.98
CA THR A 96 8.93 7.21 -7.52
C THR A 96 9.31 7.16 -6.05
N ILE A 97 8.57 6.41 -5.26
CA ILE A 97 8.91 6.11 -3.87
C ILE A 97 8.92 4.61 -3.63
N GLN A 98 9.64 4.19 -2.60
CA GLN A 98 9.71 2.80 -2.17
C GLN A 98 9.12 2.67 -0.77
N LEU A 99 8.28 1.67 -0.59
CA LEU A 99 7.67 1.30 0.68
C LEU A 99 8.22 -0.06 1.08
N LEU A 100 8.69 -0.17 2.32
CA LEU A 100 9.14 -1.45 2.88
C LEU A 100 7.97 -2.10 3.60
N ALA A 101 7.51 -3.22 3.07
CA ALA A 101 6.38 -3.98 3.58
C ALA A 101 6.84 -5.30 4.20
N PRO A 102 6.09 -5.85 5.17
CA PRO A 102 6.28 -7.21 5.61
C PRO A 102 6.18 -8.23 4.46
N PRO A 103 7.04 -9.27 4.43
CA PRO A 103 6.92 -10.40 3.52
C PRO A 103 5.55 -11.04 3.56
N GLN A 104 4.89 -11.05 2.41
CA GLN A 104 3.51 -11.52 2.31
C GLN A 104 3.44 -13.04 2.11
N ALA A 105 4.32 -13.59 1.26
CA ALA A 105 4.32 -15.01 0.90
C ALA A 105 5.18 -15.91 1.84
N ARG A 106 5.17 -15.64 3.16
CA ARG A 106 5.93 -16.45 4.15
C ARG A 106 5.23 -17.77 4.47
N LEU A 107 3.96 -17.68 4.90
CA LEU A 107 3.17 -18.82 5.37
C LEU A 107 2.23 -19.36 4.29
N THR A 108 1.93 -18.52 3.31
CA THR A 108 1.08 -18.77 2.15
C THR A 108 1.88 -18.46 0.89
N ASP A 109 1.45 -18.99 -0.24
CA ASP A 109 1.90 -18.56 -1.57
C ASP A 109 1.14 -17.30 -2.04
N LEU A 110 0.10 -16.89 -1.32
CA LEU A 110 -0.70 -15.73 -1.67
C LEU A 110 -0.06 -14.43 -1.17
N SER A 111 0.04 -13.46 -2.06
CA SER A 111 0.39 -12.08 -1.75
C SER A 111 -0.60 -11.15 -2.45
N TRP A 112 -0.76 -9.93 -1.97
CA TRP A 112 -1.63 -8.97 -2.62
C TRP A 112 -1.13 -7.54 -2.43
N VAL A 113 -1.45 -6.68 -3.39
CA VAL A 113 -1.22 -5.24 -3.26
C VAL A 113 -2.42 -4.53 -3.83
N LYS A 114 -2.98 -3.59 -3.07
CA LYS A 114 -4.05 -2.68 -3.50
C LYS A 114 -3.59 -1.24 -3.41
N VAL A 115 -3.88 -0.46 -4.45
CA VAL A 115 -3.56 0.97 -4.54
C VAL A 115 -4.82 1.74 -4.90
N GLU A 116 -5.09 2.82 -4.17
CA GLU A 116 -6.15 3.79 -4.47
C GLU A 116 -5.76 5.18 -3.94
N GLY A 117 -6.45 6.24 -4.35
CA GLY A 117 -6.07 7.57 -3.86
C GLY A 117 -6.82 8.72 -4.49
N GLN A 118 -6.24 9.91 -4.40
CA GLN A 118 -6.84 11.15 -4.87
C GLN A 118 -5.78 12.09 -5.47
N TRP A 119 -6.08 12.62 -6.65
CA TRP A 119 -5.29 13.65 -7.31
C TRP A 119 -5.45 15.00 -6.59
N THR A 120 -4.49 15.91 -6.72
CA THR A 120 -4.63 17.27 -6.16
C THR A 120 -5.79 18.08 -6.75
N SER A 121 -6.29 17.71 -7.94
CA SER A 121 -7.52 18.24 -8.52
C SER A 121 -8.80 17.76 -7.82
N GLY A 122 -8.69 16.81 -6.88
CA GLY A 122 -9.81 16.18 -6.20
C GLY A 122 -10.37 14.94 -6.92
N LYS A 123 -9.97 14.67 -8.18
CA LYS A 123 -10.38 13.44 -8.90
C LYS A 123 -9.89 12.20 -8.14
N ARG A 124 -10.74 11.18 -8.03
CA ARG A 124 -10.38 9.89 -7.42
C ARG A 124 -9.45 9.10 -8.35
N LEU A 125 -8.39 8.53 -7.81
CA LEU A 125 -7.65 7.41 -8.40
C LEU A 125 -8.42 6.12 -8.06
N PRO A 126 -9.00 5.41 -9.05
CA PRO A 126 -9.75 4.19 -8.79
C PRO A 126 -8.91 3.13 -8.11
N ALA A 127 -9.55 2.34 -7.25
CA ALA A 127 -8.88 1.24 -6.59
C ALA A 127 -8.46 0.16 -7.58
N THR A 128 -7.20 -0.25 -7.52
CA THR A 128 -6.64 -1.38 -8.26
C THR A 128 -6.00 -2.32 -7.26
N GLY A 129 -6.46 -3.58 -7.23
CA GLY A 129 -5.88 -4.65 -6.41
C GLY A 129 -5.43 -5.80 -7.28
N VAL A 130 -4.26 -6.38 -6.98
CA VAL A 130 -3.75 -7.57 -7.65
C VAL A 130 -3.30 -8.58 -6.59
N ASN A 131 -3.74 -9.82 -6.76
CA ASN A 131 -3.24 -10.98 -6.02
C ASN A 131 -2.13 -11.64 -6.82
N PHE A 132 -1.13 -12.16 -6.12
CA PHE A 132 0.01 -12.87 -6.66
C PHE A 132 0.09 -14.25 -6.02
N VAL A 133 0.49 -15.24 -6.81
CA VAL A 133 0.85 -16.59 -6.33
C VAL A 133 2.36 -16.71 -6.45
N LEU A 134 3.03 -16.61 -5.31
CA LEU A 134 4.48 -16.54 -5.18
C LEU A 134 5.00 -17.79 -4.49
N PRO A 135 6.17 -18.32 -4.89
CA PRO A 135 6.74 -19.46 -4.19
C PRO A 135 7.04 -19.08 -2.74
N LYS A 136 6.62 -19.93 -1.79
CA LYS A 136 7.02 -19.80 -0.40
C LYS A 136 8.54 -19.90 -0.33
N GLN A 137 9.21 -18.81 -0.02
CA GLN A 137 10.65 -18.76 0.10
C GLN A 137 11.05 -18.13 1.42
N PRO A 138 11.64 -18.91 2.36
CA PRO A 138 12.22 -18.36 3.57
C PRO A 138 13.31 -17.34 3.21
N GLY A 139 13.08 -16.07 3.51
CA GLY A 139 14.01 -14.98 3.22
C GLY A 139 14.00 -14.45 1.78
N GLY A 140 13.07 -14.91 0.93
CA GLY A 140 12.86 -14.31 -0.39
C GLY A 140 12.24 -12.93 -0.25
N GLN A 141 12.89 -11.90 -0.80
CA GLN A 141 12.35 -10.55 -0.91
C GLN A 141 11.62 -10.43 -2.25
N PHE A 142 10.34 -10.07 -2.22
CA PHE A 142 9.60 -9.76 -3.43
C PHE A 142 9.51 -8.26 -3.64
N LYS A 143 9.49 -7.85 -4.92
CA LYS A 143 9.29 -6.47 -5.32
C LYS A 143 8.03 -6.34 -6.14
N TYR A 144 7.16 -5.44 -5.74
CA TYR A 144 5.95 -5.07 -6.45
C TYR A 144 6.11 -3.66 -7.01
N VAL A 145 5.63 -3.43 -8.21
CA VAL A 145 5.65 -2.11 -8.86
C VAL A 145 4.21 -1.73 -9.19
N ALA A 146 3.77 -0.62 -8.61
CA ALA A 146 2.50 0.03 -8.89
C ALA A 146 2.77 1.29 -9.74
N ASP A 147 2.64 1.13 -11.05
CA ASP A 147 2.77 2.19 -12.04
C ASP A 147 1.41 2.91 -12.17
N ILE A 148 1.33 4.16 -11.71
CA ILE A 148 0.11 4.97 -11.70
C ILE A 148 0.10 5.90 -12.93
N PHE A 149 -0.95 5.77 -13.75
CA PHE A 149 -1.20 6.56 -14.96
C PHE A 149 -2.50 7.38 -14.83
N ASP A 150 -2.94 8.03 -15.91
CA ASP A 150 -4.09 8.94 -15.92
C ASP A 150 -5.37 8.34 -15.33
N GLU A 151 -5.76 7.14 -15.76
CA GLU A 151 -7.04 6.52 -15.38
C GLU A 151 -6.90 5.11 -14.82
N ARG A 152 -5.66 4.62 -14.67
CA ARG A 152 -5.40 3.27 -14.21
C ARG A 152 -4.12 3.21 -13.39
N THR A 153 -4.10 2.28 -12.46
CA THR A 153 -2.86 1.77 -11.86
C THR A 153 -2.57 0.41 -12.48
N GLN A 154 -1.32 0.14 -12.80
CA GLN A 154 -0.85 -1.19 -13.18
C GLN A 154 0.05 -1.72 -12.07
N ILE A 155 -0.33 -2.85 -11.48
CA ILE A 155 0.45 -3.49 -10.42
C ILE A 155 1.04 -4.78 -10.97
N ARG A 156 2.35 -4.95 -10.82
CA ARG A 156 3.09 -6.14 -11.26
C ARG A 156 4.14 -6.53 -10.25
N GLU A 157 4.45 -7.82 -10.21
CA GLU A 157 5.63 -8.33 -9.53
C GLU A 157 6.86 -8.12 -10.43
N VAL A 158 8.00 -7.81 -9.83
CA VAL A 158 9.31 -7.88 -10.45
C VAL A 158 10.17 -8.77 -9.56
N GLN A 159 10.33 -10.03 -9.93
CA GLN A 159 11.17 -10.96 -9.19
C GLN A 159 12.63 -10.43 -9.18
N GLN A 160 13.16 -10.11 -8.00
CA GLN A 160 14.60 -9.85 -7.87
C GLN A 160 15.34 -11.19 -7.79
N GLY A 161 16.17 -11.49 -8.78
CA GLY A 161 17.13 -12.59 -8.69
C GLY A 161 16.83 -13.85 -9.50
N ALA A 162 16.27 -13.73 -10.71
CA ALA A 162 16.59 -14.73 -11.73
C ALA A 162 18.11 -14.65 -11.97
N LYS A 163 18.87 -15.64 -11.47
CA LYS A 163 20.21 -15.89 -11.97
C LYS A 163 20.08 -16.05 -13.48
N VAL A 164 20.62 -15.10 -14.23
CA VAL A 164 20.92 -15.30 -15.65
C VAL A 164 22.03 -16.34 -15.68
N TYR A 165 21.68 -17.58 -15.98
CA TYR A 165 22.66 -18.54 -16.44
C TYR A 165 22.90 -18.23 -17.91
N HIS A 166 24.11 -17.75 -18.21
CA HIS A 166 24.64 -17.70 -19.57
C HIS A 166 24.92 -19.13 -20.08
#